data_AF-A0A182EB56-F1
#
_entry.id   AF-A0A182EB56-F1
#
_cell.length_a   1.000
_cell.length_b   1.000
_cell.length_c   1.000
_cell.angle_alpha   90.00
_cell.angle_beta   90.00
_cell.angle_gamma   90.00
#
_symmetry.space_group_name_H-M   'P 1'
#
loop_
_entity.id
_entity.type
_entity.pdbx_description
1 polymer ?
#
loop_
_entity_poly.entity_id
_entity_poly.type
_entity_poly.pdbx_seq_one_letter_code
_entity_poly.pdbx_strand_id
1 'polypeptide(L)'
;MKLRELSAAALISICEIQDAHFLLKWISKIDLTACAQNEICAVMLMLMELAVAFDGCELRNCIQSIIRRLENGKYFQKWCDYNRFLFVTLLLKIRHQFTASFVEEFVSSDAVLVFRPLAKWIAREVEVTFAIKQSYKILRNLLMNNKALRFEFWRALSKSTTVKFTETEMIQLAIGDIRNSGPFVQRYILTLFLNNSATDITKLFDACFLKHFIDELITMTRQSNRHLANLLLIKLNHNEWRFEWLYNSAVNEDQKVQTIAVRALQLLLKKGNPDIQLCKIIVLLLKSENEKIREQVAELCSHMVNLKITSLNPEILFWWFVQYYPEVEKFVSKYDNFNNNKHTHLFDACASNPYNEAIPICNEYLNSVLQLTS
;
A
#
# COMPACT_ATOMS: atom_id res chain seq x y z
N MET A 1 -24.03 5.01 -17.96
CA MET A 1 -22.56 5.10 -18.09
C MET A 1 -21.92 3.72 -18.25
N LYS A 2 -22.04 2.81 -17.26
CA LYS A 2 -21.55 1.41 -17.36
C LYS A 2 -21.97 0.69 -18.65
N LEU A 3 -23.22 0.88 -19.10
CA LEU A 3 -23.69 0.29 -20.36
C LEU A 3 -22.89 0.78 -21.58
N ARG A 4 -22.51 2.06 -21.64
CA ARG A 4 -21.73 2.61 -22.76
C ARG A 4 -20.29 2.12 -22.76
N GLU A 5 -19.68 2.01 -21.57
CA GLU A 5 -18.36 1.38 -21.41
C GLU A 5 -18.41 -0.07 -21.88
N LEU A 6 -19.43 -0.83 -21.45
CA LEU A 6 -19.65 -2.20 -21.90
C LEU A 6 -19.90 -2.29 -23.40
N SER A 7 -20.68 -1.36 -23.99
CA SER A 7 -20.91 -1.35 -25.43
C SER A 7 -19.64 -1.07 -26.22
N ALA A 8 -18.81 -0.13 -25.78
CA ALA A 8 -17.52 0.15 -26.42
C ALA A 8 -16.59 -1.06 -26.30
N ALA A 9 -16.47 -1.65 -25.11
CA ALA A 9 -15.65 -2.83 -24.89
C ALA A 9 -16.16 -4.04 -25.69
N ALA A 10 -17.47 -4.27 -25.75
CA ALA A 10 -18.07 -5.34 -26.54
C ALA A 10 -17.83 -5.16 -28.04
N LEU A 11 -18.01 -3.93 -28.55
CA LEU A 11 -17.71 -3.60 -29.95
C LEU A 11 -16.24 -3.89 -30.27
N ILE A 12 -15.32 -3.39 -29.46
CA ILE A 12 -13.88 -3.57 -29.70
C ILE A 12 -13.44 -5.03 -29.51
N SER A 13 -14.10 -5.80 -28.63
CA SER A 13 -13.76 -7.21 -28.39
C SER A 13 -13.97 -8.12 -29.60
N ILE A 14 -14.83 -7.71 -30.55
CA ILE A 14 -15.10 -8.43 -31.79
C ILE A 14 -14.49 -7.74 -33.02
N CYS A 15 -13.81 -6.60 -32.85
CA CYS A 15 -13.18 -5.88 -33.96
C CYS A 15 -11.87 -6.53 -34.38
N GLU A 16 -11.70 -6.72 -35.68
CA GLU A 16 -10.38 -6.97 -36.26
C GLU A 16 -9.61 -5.65 -36.47
N ILE A 17 -8.32 -5.74 -36.77
CA ILE A 17 -7.49 -4.54 -36.97
C ILE A 17 -7.96 -3.66 -38.13
N GLN A 18 -8.58 -4.25 -39.16
CA GLN A 18 -9.13 -3.54 -40.30
C GLN A 18 -10.35 -2.71 -39.88
N ASP A 19 -11.22 -3.27 -39.03
CA ASP A 19 -12.36 -2.57 -38.44
C ASP A 19 -11.90 -1.41 -37.58
N ALA A 20 -10.85 -1.62 -36.79
CA ALA A 20 -10.26 -0.58 -35.96
C ALA A 20 -9.70 0.59 -36.80
N HIS A 21 -9.03 0.32 -37.91
CA HIS A 21 -8.60 1.36 -38.85
C HIS A 21 -9.78 2.10 -39.48
N PHE A 22 -10.83 1.38 -39.89
CA PHE A 22 -12.04 1.97 -40.42
C PHE A 22 -12.69 2.92 -39.40
N LEU A 23 -12.83 2.46 -38.16
CA LEU A 23 -13.40 3.24 -37.05
C LEU A 23 -12.56 4.49 -36.76
N LEU A 24 -11.23 4.38 -36.70
CA LEU A 24 -10.34 5.53 -36.49
C LEU A 24 -10.40 6.54 -37.64
N LYS A 25 -10.55 6.07 -38.89
CA LYS A 25 -10.75 6.92 -40.07
C LYS A 25 -12.10 7.63 -40.04
N TRP A 26 -13.13 7.00 -39.49
CA TRP A 26 -14.42 7.63 -39.26
C TRP A 26 -14.31 8.71 -38.17
N ILE A 27 -13.74 8.37 -37.01
CA ILE A 27 -13.52 9.32 -35.90
C ILE A 27 -12.71 10.55 -36.34
N SER A 28 -11.68 10.35 -37.17
CA SER A 28 -10.84 11.45 -37.66
C SER A 28 -11.58 12.43 -38.59
N LYS A 29 -12.76 12.08 -39.11
CA LYS A 29 -13.60 12.97 -39.92
C LYS A 29 -14.67 13.70 -39.11
N ILE A 30 -14.94 13.27 -37.88
CA ILE A 30 -15.94 13.90 -37.02
C ILE A 30 -15.41 15.25 -36.54
N ASP A 31 -16.26 16.26 -36.62
CA ASP A 31 -16.07 17.54 -35.94
C ASP A 31 -16.62 17.44 -34.51
N LEU A 32 -15.71 17.15 -33.56
CA LEU A 32 -16.05 16.99 -32.15
C LEU A 32 -16.47 18.30 -31.47
N THR A 33 -16.38 19.46 -32.14
CA THR A 33 -16.86 20.73 -31.59
C THR A 33 -18.36 20.91 -31.75
N ALA A 34 -18.95 20.28 -32.77
CA ALA A 34 -20.40 20.29 -33.04
C ALA A 34 -21.14 19.14 -32.34
N CYS A 35 -20.42 18.15 -31.83
CA CYS A 35 -20.99 16.97 -31.18
C CYS A 35 -21.58 17.28 -29.80
N ALA A 36 -22.63 16.53 -29.45
CA ALA A 36 -23.15 16.52 -28.08
C ALA A 36 -22.15 15.84 -27.13
N GLN A 37 -22.17 16.22 -25.83
CA GLN A 37 -21.27 15.65 -24.81
C GLN A 37 -21.35 14.12 -24.71
N ASN A 38 -22.53 13.54 -24.98
CA ASN A 38 -22.72 12.09 -24.99
C ASN A 38 -22.02 11.39 -26.16
N GLU A 39 -21.97 12.03 -27.32
CA GLU A 39 -21.30 11.51 -28.52
C GLU A 39 -19.77 11.58 -28.32
N ILE A 40 -19.29 12.70 -27.78
CA ILE A 40 -17.89 12.86 -27.40
C ILE A 40 -17.48 11.77 -26.39
N CYS A 41 -18.32 11.51 -25.39
CA CYS A 41 -18.09 10.43 -24.43
C CYS A 41 -17.95 9.06 -25.12
N ALA A 42 -18.84 8.73 -26.05
CA ALA A 42 -18.77 7.46 -26.78
C ALA A 42 -17.49 7.36 -27.62
N VAL A 43 -17.10 8.43 -28.31
CA VAL A 43 -15.85 8.48 -29.08
C VAL A 43 -14.63 8.28 -28.18
N MET A 44 -14.57 8.96 -27.02
CA MET A 44 -13.46 8.80 -26.07
C MET A 44 -13.38 7.38 -25.50
N LEU A 45 -14.53 6.76 -25.18
CA LEU A 45 -14.57 5.37 -24.72
C LEU A 45 -14.05 4.41 -25.81
N MET A 46 -14.51 4.56 -27.06
CA MET A 46 -14.00 3.75 -28.17
C MET A 46 -12.49 3.91 -28.38
N LEU A 47 -11.97 5.14 -28.35
CA LEU A 47 -10.53 5.38 -28.46
C LEU A 47 -9.73 4.74 -27.32
N MET A 48 -10.26 4.76 -26.09
CA MET A 48 -9.60 4.12 -24.95
C MET A 48 -9.57 2.60 -25.08
N GLU A 49 -10.66 1.97 -25.50
CA GLU A 49 -10.72 0.52 -25.69
C GLU A 49 -9.82 0.08 -26.84
N LEU A 50 -9.82 0.82 -27.96
CA LEU A 50 -8.88 0.59 -29.06
C LEU A 50 -7.42 0.69 -28.61
N ALA A 51 -7.08 1.69 -27.78
CA ALA A 51 -5.73 1.85 -27.25
C ALA A 51 -5.29 0.70 -26.33
N VAL A 52 -6.24 -0.03 -25.73
CA VAL A 52 -5.97 -1.20 -24.88
C VAL A 52 -5.90 -2.48 -25.73
N ALA A 53 -6.88 -2.70 -26.59
CA ALA A 53 -6.99 -3.93 -27.38
C ALA A 53 -5.82 -4.10 -28.36
N PHE A 54 -5.30 -2.98 -28.88
CA PHE A 54 -4.22 -2.96 -29.86
C PHE A 54 -2.99 -2.24 -29.30
N ASP A 55 -2.60 -2.54 -28.04
CA ASP A 55 -1.41 -1.97 -27.38
C ASP A 55 -0.11 -2.39 -28.10
N GLY A 56 0.14 -1.73 -29.23
CA GLY A 56 1.20 -1.96 -30.22
C GLY A 56 1.33 -0.75 -31.16
N CYS A 57 2.34 -0.75 -32.03
CA CYS A 57 2.64 0.41 -32.88
C CYS A 57 1.59 0.70 -33.97
N GLU A 58 0.81 -0.31 -34.39
CA GLU A 58 0.01 -0.25 -35.62
C GLU A 58 -1.08 0.84 -35.58
N LEU A 59 -1.87 0.93 -34.50
CA LEU A 59 -2.94 1.92 -34.37
C LEU A 59 -2.53 3.18 -33.59
N ARG A 60 -1.40 3.14 -32.89
CA ARG A 60 -0.93 4.24 -32.03
C ARG A 60 -0.77 5.55 -32.81
N ASN A 61 -0.21 5.49 -34.02
CA ASN A 61 -0.01 6.68 -34.86
C ASN A 61 -1.33 7.33 -35.28
N CYS A 62 -2.34 6.52 -35.60
CA CYS A 62 -3.68 7.01 -35.95
C CYS A 62 -4.35 7.69 -34.75
N ILE A 63 -4.30 7.06 -33.58
CA ILE A 63 -4.85 7.62 -32.34
C ILE A 63 -4.11 8.92 -31.97
N GLN A 64 -2.78 8.95 -32.08
CA GLN A 64 -1.97 10.14 -31.84
C GLN A 64 -2.30 11.28 -32.81
N SER A 65 -2.57 11.00 -34.09
CA SER A 65 -2.99 12.01 -35.06
C SER A 65 -4.32 12.66 -34.66
N ILE A 66 -5.29 11.84 -34.23
CA ILE A 66 -6.58 12.33 -33.72
C ILE A 66 -6.36 13.22 -32.49
N ILE A 67 -5.50 12.79 -31.56
CA ILE A 67 -5.17 13.53 -30.34
C ILE A 67 -4.50 14.87 -30.65
N ARG A 68 -3.48 14.91 -31.52
CA ARG A 68 -2.82 16.17 -31.91
C ARG A 68 -3.81 17.18 -32.49
N ARG A 69 -4.79 16.71 -33.26
CA ARG A 69 -5.86 17.56 -33.79
C ARG A 69 -6.75 18.13 -32.68
N LEU A 70 -7.08 17.31 -31.66
CA LEU A 70 -7.85 17.74 -30.50
C LEU A 70 -7.11 18.79 -29.65
N GLU A 71 -5.80 18.59 -29.47
CA GLU A 71 -4.93 19.48 -28.70
C GLU A 71 -4.76 20.83 -29.40
N ASN A 72 -4.39 20.83 -30.69
CA ASN A 72 -4.18 22.05 -31.47
C ASN A 72 -5.45 22.91 -31.56
N GLY A 73 -6.62 22.27 -31.61
CA GLY A 73 -7.91 22.96 -31.62
C GLY A 73 -8.43 23.38 -30.24
N LYS A 74 -7.76 22.99 -29.15
CA LYS A 74 -8.19 23.17 -27.76
C LYS A 74 -9.65 22.73 -27.51
N TYR A 75 -10.11 21.70 -28.23
CA TYR A 75 -11.53 21.32 -28.25
C TYR A 75 -12.06 20.85 -26.89
N PHE A 76 -11.17 20.28 -26.06
CA PHE A 76 -11.50 19.80 -24.71
C PHE A 76 -11.93 20.91 -23.74
N GLN A 77 -11.65 22.19 -24.02
CA GLN A 77 -12.03 23.30 -23.15
C GLN A 77 -13.55 23.45 -22.99
N LYS A 78 -14.35 23.03 -23.97
CA LYS A 78 -15.83 23.06 -23.89
C LYS A 78 -16.45 21.75 -23.40
N TRP A 79 -15.64 20.75 -23.11
CA TRP A 79 -16.12 19.43 -22.69
C TRP A 79 -16.48 19.42 -21.20
N CYS A 80 -17.43 18.57 -20.83
CA CYS A 80 -17.72 18.33 -19.42
C CYS A 80 -16.54 17.64 -18.73
N ASP A 81 -16.49 17.73 -17.39
CA ASP A 81 -15.41 17.18 -16.56
C ASP A 81 -15.15 15.69 -16.85
N TYR A 82 -16.20 14.89 -17.03
CA TYR A 82 -16.05 13.46 -17.34
C TYR A 82 -15.34 13.22 -18.69
N ASN A 83 -15.70 13.96 -19.74
CA ASN A 83 -15.07 13.83 -21.05
C ASN A 83 -13.59 14.27 -21.00
N ARG A 84 -13.28 15.33 -20.24
CA ARG A 84 -11.89 15.74 -19.99
C ARG A 84 -11.12 14.65 -19.22
N PHE A 85 -11.74 14.01 -18.23
CA PHE A 85 -11.16 12.87 -17.51
C PHE A 85 -10.85 11.69 -18.42
N LEU A 86 -11.78 11.32 -19.31
CA LEU A 86 -11.56 10.26 -20.30
C LEU A 86 -10.41 10.61 -21.24
N PHE A 87 -10.35 11.86 -21.70
CA PHE A 87 -9.29 12.34 -22.58
C PHE A 87 -7.90 12.23 -21.93
N VAL A 88 -7.71 12.75 -20.71
CA VAL A 88 -6.42 12.63 -20.02
C VAL A 88 -6.09 11.16 -19.69
N THR A 89 -7.09 10.33 -19.41
CA THR A 89 -6.89 8.88 -19.24
C THR A 89 -6.40 8.21 -20.53
N LEU A 90 -6.96 8.57 -21.68
CA LEU A 90 -6.51 8.10 -23.00
C LEU A 90 -5.06 8.51 -23.27
N LEU A 91 -4.71 9.78 -23.04
CA LEU A 91 -3.35 10.29 -23.21
C LEU A 91 -2.33 9.47 -22.40
N LEU A 92 -2.68 9.06 -21.17
CA LEU A 92 -1.83 8.23 -20.34
C LEU A 92 -1.69 6.79 -20.84
N LYS A 93 -2.76 6.23 -21.42
CA LYS A 93 -2.72 4.87 -21.99
C LYS A 93 -1.77 4.82 -23.19
N ILE A 94 -1.84 5.82 -24.07
CA ILE A 94 -1.00 5.86 -25.27
C ILE A 94 0.42 6.39 -25.01
N ARG A 95 0.79 6.65 -23.75
CA ARG A 95 2.09 7.22 -23.34
C ARG A 95 2.38 8.55 -24.05
N HIS A 96 1.36 9.39 -24.19
CA HIS A 96 1.54 10.73 -24.73
C HIS A 96 2.47 11.54 -23.81
N GLN A 97 3.43 12.27 -24.39
CA GLN A 97 4.32 13.15 -23.65
C GLN A 97 3.62 14.48 -23.37
N PHE A 98 3.26 14.70 -22.11
CA PHE A 98 2.64 15.96 -21.70
C PHE A 98 3.69 17.07 -21.61
N THR A 99 3.31 18.27 -22.03
CA THR A 99 4.03 19.50 -21.70
C THR A 99 3.48 20.08 -20.39
N ALA A 100 4.32 20.82 -19.67
CA ALA A 100 3.90 21.49 -18.43
C ALA A 100 2.73 22.47 -18.64
N SER A 101 2.76 23.22 -19.74
CA SER A 101 1.69 24.17 -20.10
C SER A 101 0.35 23.48 -20.34
N PHE A 102 0.37 22.29 -20.96
CA PHE A 102 -0.84 21.49 -21.15
C PHE A 102 -1.47 21.09 -19.81
N VAL A 103 -0.65 20.69 -18.84
CA VAL A 103 -1.14 20.30 -17.51
C VAL A 103 -1.71 21.50 -16.76
N GLU A 104 -1.07 22.66 -16.85
CA GLU A 104 -1.57 23.92 -16.26
C GLU A 104 -2.97 24.29 -16.76
N GLU A 105 -3.28 24.05 -18.04
CA GLU A 105 -4.62 24.31 -18.59
C GLU A 105 -5.71 23.47 -17.89
N PHE A 106 -5.42 22.20 -17.56
CA PHE A 106 -6.37 21.36 -16.81
C PHE A 106 -6.44 21.72 -15.33
N VAL A 107 -5.29 22.05 -14.72
CA VAL A 107 -5.22 22.40 -13.30
C VAL A 107 -5.93 23.71 -12.98
N SER A 108 -5.95 24.64 -13.95
CA SER A 108 -6.66 25.92 -13.86
C SER A 108 -8.15 25.80 -14.18
N SER A 109 -8.62 24.63 -14.63
CA SER A 109 -10.02 24.40 -14.98
C SER A 109 -10.85 23.91 -13.80
N ASP A 110 -12.17 23.95 -13.96
CA ASP A 110 -13.17 23.41 -13.03
C ASP A 110 -13.27 21.87 -13.04
N ALA A 111 -12.44 21.18 -13.83
CA ALA A 111 -12.50 19.75 -14.06
C ALA A 111 -11.75 18.94 -12.98
N VAL A 112 -12.44 18.68 -11.86
CA VAL A 112 -11.86 17.98 -10.70
C VAL A 112 -11.55 16.50 -11.00
N LEU A 113 -12.33 15.83 -11.86
CA LEU A 113 -12.11 14.42 -12.17
C LEU A 113 -10.75 14.19 -12.85
N VAL A 114 -10.25 15.20 -13.57
CA VAL A 114 -8.96 15.16 -14.28
C VAL A 114 -7.77 15.05 -13.33
N PHE A 115 -7.90 15.47 -12.07
CA PHE A 115 -6.80 15.38 -11.10
C PHE A 115 -6.35 13.95 -10.85
N ARG A 116 -7.23 12.96 -10.96
CA ARG A 116 -6.89 11.56 -10.72
C ARG A 116 -5.97 10.95 -11.78
N PRO A 117 -6.25 11.06 -13.09
CA PRO A 117 -5.32 10.63 -14.12
C PRO A 117 -4.05 11.49 -14.10
N LEU A 118 -4.15 12.82 -13.94
CA LEU A 118 -2.97 13.68 -13.83
C LEU A 118 -2.06 13.29 -12.67
N ALA A 119 -2.60 13.03 -11.49
CA ALA A 119 -1.83 12.56 -10.34
C ALA A 119 -1.07 11.25 -10.61
N LYS A 120 -1.70 10.30 -11.33
CA LYS A 120 -1.02 9.06 -11.76
C LYS A 120 0.12 9.34 -12.72
N TRP A 121 -0.05 10.30 -13.62
CA TRP A 121 1.00 10.73 -14.52
C TRP A 121 2.17 11.35 -13.76
N ILE A 122 1.89 12.33 -12.90
CA ILE A 122 2.91 13.02 -12.09
C ILE A 122 3.67 11.99 -11.25
N ALA A 123 2.96 11.05 -10.61
CA ALA A 123 3.60 9.96 -9.87
C ALA A 123 4.56 9.16 -10.76
N ARG A 124 4.13 8.76 -11.97
CA ARG A 124 4.97 8.06 -12.98
C ARG A 124 6.22 8.84 -13.39
N GLU A 125 6.05 10.13 -13.70
CA GLU A 125 7.17 10.98 -14.10
C GLU A 125 8.21 11.13 -12.97
N VAL A 126 7.74 11.20 -11.72
CA VAL A 126 8.61 11.20 -10.54
C VAL A 126 9.33 9.85 -10.36
N GLU A 127 8.72 8.70 -10.71
CA GLU A 127 9.42 7.40 -10.66
C GLU A 127 10.50 7.28 -11.74
N VAL A 128 10.24 7.81 -12.94
CA VAL A 128 11.13 7.69 -14.10
C VAL A 128 12.26 8.73 -14.08
N THR A 129 12.03 9.89 -13.47
CA THR A 129 12.82 11.09 -13.77
C THR A 129 13.36 11.79 -12.51
N PHE A 130 14.15 11.08 -11.70
CA PHE A 130 15.10 11.75 -10.79
C PHE A 130 16.28 12.43 -11.56
N ALA A 131 16.28 12.40 -12.90
CA ALA A 131 17.38 12.86 -13.74
C ALA A 131 17.20 14.24 -14.42
N ILE A 132 15.99 14.83 -14.49
CA ILE A 132 15.75 16.09 -15.22
C ILE A 132 15.13 17.16 -14.30
N LYS A 133 15.99 18.03 -13.75
CA LYS A 133 15.65 19.06 -12.74
C LYS A 133 14.54 20.04 -13.16
N GLN A 134 14.34 20.30 -14.45
CA GLN A 134 13.47 21.40 -14.90
C GLN A 134 11.99 21.03 -14.95
N SER A 135 11.64 19.84 -15.49
CA SER A 135 10.26 19.34 -15.47
C SER A 135 9.76 19.10 -14.04
N TYR A 136 10.65 18.63 -13.16
CA TYR A 136 10.34 18.42 -11.75
C TYR A 136 9.89 19.69 -11.04
N LYS A 137 10.58 20.83 -11.27
CA LYS A 137 10.23 22.13 -10.66
C LYS A 137 8.80 22.56 -10.99
N ILE A 138 8.36 22.37 -12.23
CA ILE A 138 7.02 22.78 -12.66
C ILE A 138 5.95 21.87 -12.04
N LEU A 139 6.15 20.54 -12.12
CA LEU A 139 5.26 19.57 -11.48
C LEU A 139 5.12 19.82 -9.99
N ARG A 140 6.23 20.15 -9.33
CA ARG A 140 6.25 20.51 -7.93
C ARG A 140 5.43 21.77 -7.66
N ASN A 141 5.62 22.84 -8.42
CA ASN A 141 4.81 24.07 -8.26
C ASN A 141 3.31 23.79 -8.38
N LEU A 142 2.91 22.93 -9.32
CA LEU A 142 1.51 22.51 -9.48
C LEU A 142 0.97 21.80 -8.23
N LEU A 143 1.76 20.88 -7.64
CA LEU A 143 1.39 20.19 -6.42
C LEU A 143 1.30 21.14 -5.22
N MET A 144 2.20 22.12 -5.12
CA MET A 144 2.17 23.12 -4.05
C MET A 144 0.90 23.98 -4.11
N ASN A 145 0.52 24.39 -5.33
CA ASN A 145 -0.56 25.34 -5.56
C ASN A 145 -1.96 24.71 -5.58
N ASN A 146 -2.09 23.40 -5.89
CA ASN A 146 -3.39 22.73 -5.98
C ASN A 146 -3.54 21.57 -4.98
N LYS A 147 -4.29 21.82 -3.90
CA LYS A 147 -4.55 20.85 -2.82
C LYS A 147 -5.25 19.57 -3.29
N ALA A 148 -6.22 19.70 -4.21
CA ALA A 148 -7.01 18.56 -4.68
C ALA A 148 -6.17 17.61 -5.58
N LEU A 149 -5.38 18.19 -6.50
CA LEU A 149 -4.39 17.44 -7.28
C LEU A 149 -3.39 16.74 -6.36
N ARG A 150 -2.89 17.45 -5.36
CA ARG A 150 -1.93 16.91 -4.39
C ARG A 150 -2.48 15.73 -3.60
N PHE A 151 -3.76 15.74 -3.24
CA PHE A 151 -4.39 14.62 -2.54
C PHE A 151 -4.51 13.36 -3.42
N GLU A 152 -4.88 13.52 -4.69
CA GLU A 152 -4.86 12.39 -5.63
C GLU A 152 -3.42 11.95 -5.95
N PHE A 153 -2.44 12.86 -5.90
CA PHE A 153 -1.02 12.52 -6.03
C PHE A 153 -0.56 11.61 -4.89
N TRP A 154 -0.88 11.92 -3.62
CA TRP A 154 -0.55 11.03 -2.50
C TRP A 154 -1.17 9.64 -2.65
N ARG A 155 -2.41 9.58 -3.14
CA ARG A 155 -3.10 8.32 -3.42
C ARG A 155 -2.43 7.52 -4.53
N ALA A 156 -1.99 8.18 -5.59
CA ALA A 156 -1.32 7.53 -6.72
C ALA A 156 0.04 6.98 -6.26
N LEU A 157 0.82 7.82 -5.56
CA LEU A 157 2.13 7.46 -5.06
C LEU A 157 2.06 6.34 -4.04
N SER A 158 1.06 6.31 -3.15
CA SER A 158 0.94 5.27 -2.11
C SER A 158 0.73 3.86 -2.66
N LYS A 159 0.41 3.74 -3.95
CA LYS A 159 0.25 2.47 -4.65
C LYS A 159 1.49 2.07 -5.43
N SER A 160 2.47 2.96 -5.55
CA SER A 160 3.76 2.66 -6.15
C SER A 160 4.58 1.78 -5.21
N THR A 161 5.22 0.76 -5.75
CA THR A 161 6.13 -0.13 -5.03
C THR A 161 7.59 0.28 -5.18
N THR A 162 7.89 1.22 -6.08
CA THR A 162 9.25 1.57 -6.50
C THR A 162 9.72 2.90 -5.93
N VAL A 163 8.81 3.84 -5.67
CA VAL A 163 9.20 5.21 -5.32
C VAL A 163 9.46 5.39 -3.84
N LYS A 164 10.61 5.99 -3.56
CA LYS A 164 10.91 6.65 -2.30
C LYS A 164 10.76 8.15 -2.47
N PHE A 165 10.00 8.81 -1.60
CA PHE A 165 10.06 10.28 -1.54
C PHE A 165 11.21 10.63 -0.59
N THR A 166 12.18 11.37 -1.11
CA THR A 166 13.41 11.72 -0.38
C THR A 166 13.62 13.23 -0.27
N GLU A 167 12.74 14.02 -0.89
CA GLU A 167 12.86 15.48 -0.87
C GLU A 167 12.18 16.10 0.35
N THR A 168 12.96 16.87 1.13
CA THR A 168 12.53 17.52 2.36
C THR A 168 11.25 18.35 2.19
N GLU A 169 11.09 19.07 1.08
CA GLU A 169 9.93 19.93 0.87
C GLU A 169 8.66 19.14 0.58
N MET A 170 8.75 18.01 -0.14
CA MET A 170 7.63 17.09 -0.33
C MET A 170 7.23 16.42 0.98
N ILE A 171 8.19 16.18 1.87
CA ILE A 171 7.96 15.65 3.21
C ILE A 171 7.22 16.65 4.09
N GLN A 172 7.68 17.90 4.12
CA GLN A 172 7.02 18.98 4.84
C GLN A 172 5.59 19.17 4.34
N LEU A 173 5.40 19.10 3.03
CA LEU A 173 4.08 19.17 2.39
C LEU A 173 3.17 18.00 2.82
N ALA A 174 3.70 16.77 2.83
CA ALA A 174 2.97 15.59 3.27
C ALA A 174 2.54 15.70 4.75
N ILE A 175 3.40 16.26 5.61
CA ILE A 175 3.10 16.45 7.03
C ILE A 175 2.08 17.57 7.24
N GLY A 176 2.22 18.68 6.50
CA GLY A 176 1.22 19.74 6.45
C GLY A 176 -0.14 19.20 5.99
N ASP A 177 -0.17 18.29 5.03
CA ASP A 177 -1.39 17.64 4.60
C ASP A 177 -1.91 16.63 5.64
N ILE A 178 -1.07 15.89 6.37
CA ILE A 178 -1.53 15.03 7.49
C ILE A 178 -2.35 15.85 8.51
N ARG A 179 -1.86 17.03 8.88
CA ARG A 179 -2.52 17.96 9.82
C ARG A 179 -3.83 18.52 9.27
N ASN A 180 -3.86 18.85 7.98
CA ASN A 180 -4.92 19.67 7.37
C ASN A 180 -5.83 18.90 6.39
N SER A 181 -5.81 17.57 6.42
CA SER A 181 -6.58 16.71 5.51
C SER A 181 -7.47 15.71 6.26
N GLY A 182 -8.32 15.05 5.48
CA GLY A 182 -9.17 13.99 5.99
C GLY A 182 -8.46 12.64 6.16
N PRO A 183 -9.10 11.70 6.84
CA PRO A 183 -8.51 10.40 7.19
C PRO A 183 -8.04 9.56 5.99
N PHE A 184 -8.64 9.75 4.81
CA PHE A 184 -8.23 9.04 3.60
C PHE A 184 -6.85 9.48 3.09
N VAL A 185 -6.59 10.78 3.10
CA VAL A 185 -5.31 11.35 2.66
C VAL A 185 -4.21 10.99 3.65
N GLN A 186 -4.49 11.15 4.96
CA GLN A 186 -3.61 10.69 6.03
C GLN A 186 -3.18 9.23 5.82
N ARG A 187 -4.12 8.33 5.52
CA ARG A 187 -3.81 6.92 5.26
C ARG A 187 -2.82 6.73 4.10
N TYR A 188 -3.00 7.44 2.99
CA TYR A 188 -2.10 7.35 1.84
C TYR A 188 -0.69 7.81 2.21
N ILE A 189 -0.59 8.93 2.91
CA ILE A 189 0.69 9.48 3.35
C ILE A 189 1.38 8.56 4.36
N LEU A 190 0.67 8.06 5.39
CA LEU A 190 1.23 7.11 6.35
C LEU A 190 1.73 5.83 5.68
N THR A 191 0.98 5.30 4.71
CA THR A 191 1.40 4.13 3.93
C THR A 191 2.70 4.40 3.17
N LEU A 192 2.84 5.59 2.60
CA LEU A 192 4.06 6.02 1.91
C LEU A 192 5.27 6.07 2.86
N PHE A 193 5.14 6.67 4.04
CA PHE A 193 6.21 6.68 5.05
C PHE A 193 6.57 5.26 5.52
N LEU A 194 5.59 4.38 5.66
CA LEU A 194 5.81 2.99 6.05
C LEU A 194 6.53 2.16 4.97
N ASN A 195 6.38 2.50 3.69
CA ASN A 195 7.06 1.80 2.60
C ASN A 195 8.50 2.30 2.34
N ASN A 196 8.85 3.51 2.78
CA ASN A 196 10.21 4.07 2.67
C ASN A 196 11.22 3.37 3.60
N SER A 197 12.54 3.53 3.42
CA SER A 197 13.48 2.99 4.42
C SER A 197 13.57 3.90 5.65
N ALA A 198 13.78 3.36 6.86
CA ALA A 198 13.86 4.17 8.08
C ALA A 198 15.05 5.14 8.05
N THR A 199 16.19 4.72 7.50
CA THR A 199 17.40 5.54 7.33
C THR A 199 17.20 6.70 6.37
N ASP A 200 16.35 6.54 5.35
CA ASP A 200 16.04 7.62 4.42
C ASP A 200 15.18 8.67 5.12
N ILE A 201 14.24 8.26 5.99
CA ILE A 201 13.31 9.16 6.66
C ILE A 201 13.99 9.94 7.80
N THR A 202 14.76 9.28 8.67
CA THR A 202 15.39 9.94 9.83
C THR A 202 16.49 10.93 9.44
N LYS A 203 17.16 10.72 8.30
CA LYS A 203 18.12 11.69 7.75
C LYS A 203 17.46 12.97 7.22
N LEU A 204 16.16 12.92 6.95
CA LEU A 204 15.41 14.04 6.36
C LEU A 204 14.71 14.90 7.42
N PHE A 205 14.73 14.46 8.67
CA PHE A 205 14.16 15.19 9.79
C PHE A 205 15.26 15.68 10.72
N ASP A 206 15.26 16.97 11.05
CA ASP A 206 15.97 17.42 12.24
C ASP A 206 15.26 16.89 13.51
N ALA A 207 15.96 16.91 14.65
CA ALA A 207 15.45 16.34 15.88
C ALA A 207 14.17 17.03 16.41
N CYS A 208 14.04 18.35 16.18
CA CYS A 208 12.87 19.12 16.60
C CYS A 208 11.65 18.77 15.74
N PHE A 209 11.86 18.69 14.44
CA PHE A 209 10.86 18.34 13.45
C PHE A 209 10.36 16.90 13.64
N LEU A 210 11.26 15.94 13.89
CA LEU A 210 10.88 14.56 14.17
C LEU A 210 9.98 14.46 15.41
N LYS A 211 10.30 15.21 16.48
CA LYS A 211 9.49 15.26 17.69
C LYS A 211 8.08 15.77 17.41
N HIS A 212 7.95 16.89 16.70
CA HIS A 212 6.64 17.42 16.32
C HIS A 212 5.85 16.46 15.43
N PHE A 213 6.51 15.75 14.52
CA PHE A 213 5.85 14.77 13.69
C PHE A 213 5.34 13.57 14.50
N ILE A 214 6.13 13.09 15.46
CA ILE A 214 5.72 12.03 16.41
C ILE A 214 4.48 12.46 17.21
N ASP A 215 4.44 13.70 17.70
CA ASP A 215 3.28 14.22 18.43
C ASP A 215 2.00 14.17 17.59
N GLU A 216 2.07 14.52 16.29
CA GLU A 216 0.93 14.41 15.36
C GLU A 216 0.46 12.97 15.13
N LEU A 217 1.39 12.00 15.11
CA LEU A 217 1.03 10.59 14.97
C LEU A 217 0.26 10.10 16.19
N ILE A 218 0.60 10.61 17.38
CA ILE A 218 -0.03 10.24 18.65
C ILE A 218 -1.47 10.77 18.75
N THR A 219 -1.76 11.94 18.20
CA THR A 219 -3.09 12.58 18.28
C THR A 219 -4.12 11.99 17.30
N MET A 220 -3.73 11.05 16.43
CA MET A 220 -4.64 10.46 15.45
C MET A 220 -5.76 9.64 16.10
N THR A 221 -7.01 10.05 15.84
CA THR A 221 -8.21 9.48 16.48
C THR A 221 -8.82 8.30 15.72
N ARG A 222 -8.75 8.29 14.38
CA ARG A 222 -9.35 7.21 13.58
C ARG A 222 -8.53 5.92 13.70
N GLN A 223 -9.16 4.84 14.17
CA GLN A 223 -8.51 3.56 14.48
C GLN A 223 -7.57 3.04 13.36
N SER A 224 -8.02 3.03 12.11
CA SER A 224 -7.18 2.56 10.98
C SER A 224 -5.91 3.38 10.79
N ASN A 225 -5.98 4.70 11.01
CA ASN A 225 -4.84 5.59 10.88
C ASN A 225 -3.95 5.50 12.12
N ARG A 226 -4.54 5.33 13.30
CA ARG A 226 -3.81 5.09 14.56
C ARG A 226 -2.92 3.86 14.49
N HIS A 227 -3.39 2.76 13.90
CA HIS A 227 -2.54 1.57 13.69
C HIS A 227 -1.34 1.85 12.78
N LEU A 228 -1.54 2.56 11.66
CA LEU A 228 -0.44 2.93 10.76
C LEU A 228 0.51 3.93 11.41
N ALA A 229 -0.02 4.88 12.17
CA ALA A 229 0.74 5.86 12.92
C ALA A 229 1.63 5.18 13.98
N ASN A 230 1.10 4.21 14.72
CA ASN A 230 1.88 3.44 15.70
C ASN A 230 2.98 2.59 15.04
N LEU A 231 2.70 1.95 13.89
CA LEU A 231 3.73 1.27 13.12
C LEU A 231 4.84 2.22 12.66
N LEU A 232 4.47 3.42 12.21
CA LEU A 232 5.43 4.43 11.76
C LEU A 232 6.25 4.96 12.94
N LEU A 233 5.60 5.16 14.09
CA LEU A 233 6.25 5.56 15.32
C LEU A 233 7.27 4.52 15.78
N ILE A 234 6.94 3.23 15.77
CA ILE A 234 7.92 2.14 16.04
C ILE A 234 9.11 2.23 15.08
N LYS A 235 8.83 2.47 13.80
CA LYS A 235 9.86 2.54 12.76
C LYS A 235 10.79 3.75 12.91
N LEU A 236 10.28 4.87 13.42
CA LEU A 236 11.04 6.12 13.59
C LEU A 236 11.73 6.19 14.96
N ASN A 237 11.05 5.73 16.01
CA ASN A 237 11.54 5.68 17.37
C ASN A 237 11.06 4.39 18.05
N HIS A 238 11.90 3.35 17.98
CA HIS A 238 11.62 2.03 18.53
C HIS A 238 11.29 2.02 20.02
N ASN A 239 11.72 3.02 20.79
CA ASN A 239 11.52 3.06 22.24
C ASN A 239 10.13 3.59 22.63
N GLU A 240 9.37 4.15 21.70
CA GLU A 240 8.07 4.80 21.98
C GLU A 240 6.86 3.87 21.77
N TRP A 241 7.11 2.59 21.51
CA TRP A 241 6.03 1.63 21.28
C TRP A 241 5.20 1.42 22.55
N ARG A 242 3.89 1.23 22.37
CA ARG A 242 2.92 1.12 23.48
C ARG A 242 2.47 -0.32 23.64
N PHE A 243 2.80 -0.93 24.78
CA PHE A 243 2.40 -2.30 25.10
C PHE A 243 0.89 -2.52 24.95
N GLU A 244 0.07 -1.66 25.56
CA GLU A 244 -1.40 -1.80 25.54
C GLU A 244 -1.98 -1.80 24.12
N TRP A 245 -1.46 -0.95 23.22
CA TRP A 245 -1.91 -0.94 21.83
C TRP A 245 -1.56 -2.23 21.10
N LEU A 246 -0.34 -2.73 21.29
CA LEU A 246 0.12 -3.93 20.61
C LEU A 246 -0.58 -5.17 21.16
N TYR A 247 -0.79 -5.22 22.48
CA TYR A 247 -1.59 -6.23 23.16
C TYR A 247 -3.01 -6.29 22.59
N ASN A 248 -3.72 -5.16 22.59
CA ASN A 248 -5.08 -5.06 22.04
C ASN A 248 -5.14 -5.40 20.54
N SER A 249 -4.05 -5.20 19.81
CA SER A 249 -3.96 -5.58 18.39
C SER A 249 -3.70 -7.09 18.22
N ALA A 250 -2.96 -7.70 19.13
CA ALA A 250 -2.62 -9.13 19.11
C ALA A 250 -3.81 -10.02 19.48
N VAL A 251 -4.59 -9.62 20.50
CA VAL A 251 -5.78 -10.38 20.95
C VAL A 251 -7.05 -10.03 20.16
N ASN A 252 -6.95 -9.20 19.12
CA ASN A 252 -8.11 -8.77 18.33
C ASN A 252 -8.66 -9.91 17.48
N GLU A 253 -9.98 -9.99 17.32
CA GLU A 253 -10.62 -11.00 16.46
C GLU A 253 -10.38 -10.76 14.95
N ASP A 254 -10.16 -9.51 14.52
CA ASP A 254 -9.90 -9.20 13.12
C ASP A 254 -8.46 -9.57 12.72
N GLN A 255 -8.34 -10.54 11.81
CA GLN A 255 -7.07 -10.95 11.20
C GLN A 255 -6.24 -9.78 10.67
N LYS A 256 -6.88 -8.72 10.12
CA LYS A 256 -6.16 -7.55 9.60
C LYS A 256 -5.48 -6.77 10.71
N VAL A 257 -6.10 -6.70 11.89
CA VAL A 257 -5.53 -6.05 13.07
C VAL A 257 -4.41 -6.90 13.66
N GLN A 258 -4.58 -8.23 13.72
CA GLN A 258 -3.49 -9.13 14.12
C GLN A 258 -2.29 -9.04 13.16
N THR A 259 -2.53 -8.92 11.85
CA THR A 259 -1.46 -8.72 10.85
C THR A 259 -0.67 -7.43 11.11
N ILE A 260 -1.31 -6.39 11.63
CA ILE A 260 -0.63 -5.14 12.05
C ILE A 260 0.26 -5.41 13.26
N ALA A 261 -0.18 -6.23 14.22
CA ALA A 261 0.63 -6.63 15.37
C ALA A 261 1.88 -7.42 14.94
N VAL A 262 1.74 -8.37 13.99
CA VAL A 262 2.86 -9.11 13.42
C VAL A 262 3.87 -8.18 12.72
N ARG A 263 3.39 -7.17 11.98
CA ARG A 263 4.27 -6.16 11.36
C ARG A 263 5.01 -5.32 12.40
N ALA A 264 4.35 -4.97 13.50
CA ALA A 264 5.00 -4.25 14.62
C ALA A 264 6.09 -5.12 15.25
N LEU A 265 5.81 -6.40 15.49
CA LEU A 265 6.77 -7.37 16.01
C LEU A 265 8.00 -7.48 15.09
N GLN A 266 7.79 -7.62 13.78
CA GLN A 266 8.89 -7.67 12.81
C GLN A 266 9.78 -6.41 12.87
N LEU A 267 9.20 -5.23 13.08
CA LEU A 267 9.98 -3.99 13.22
C LEU A 267 10.77 -3.93 14.54
N LEU A 268 10.21 -4.44 15.63
CA LEU A 268 10.85 -4.44 16.95
C LEU A 268 11.98 -5.47 17.03
N LEU A 269 11.80 -6.67 16.48
CA LEU A 269 12.80 -7.76 16.50
C LEU A 269 14.07 -7.44 15.70
N LYS A 270 14.00 -6.55 14.68
CA LYS A 270 15.19 -6.13 13.91
C LYS A 270 16.30 -5.48 14.75
N LYS A 271 16.00 -5.02 15.97
CA LYS A 271 16.95 -4.33 16.85
C LYS A 271 17.75 -5.29 17.75
N GLY A 272 17.35 -6.56 17.83
CA GLY A 272 17.98 -7.57 18.68
C GLY A 272 16.99 -8.25 19.63
N ASN A 273 17.49 -8.70 20.79
CA ASN A 273 16.70 -9.53 21.70
C ASN A 273 15.46 -8.78 22.24
N PRO A 274 14.28 -9.42 22.24
CA PRO A 274 13.06 -8.80 22.75
C PRO A 274 13.13 -8.61 24.26
N ASP A 275 12.55 -7.51 24.73
CA ASP A 275 12.27 -7.33 26.15
C ASP A 275 11.10 -8.22 26.61
N ILE A 276 10.89 -8.27 27.92
CA ILE A 276 9.85 -9.12 28.52
C ILE A 276 8.43 -8.73 28.07
N GLN A 277 8.19 -7.46 27.74
CA GLN A 277 6.89 -7.00 27.28
C GLN A 277 6.62 -7.52 25.86
N LEU A 278 7.64 -7.49 25.00
CA LEU A 278 7.56 -8.02 23.66
C LEU A 278 7.44 -9.55 23.66
N CYS A 279 8.14 -10.26 24.56
CA CYS A 279 7.95 -11.71 24.75
C CYS A 279 6.50 -12.07 25.09
N LYS A 280 5.81 -11.27 25.92
CA LYS A 280 4.38 -11.46 26.22
C LYS A 280 3.50 -11.32 24.97
N ILE A 281 3.80 -10.38 24.08
CA ILE A 281 3.09 -10.23 22.81
C ILE A 281 3.35 -11.42 21.89
N ILE A 282 4.60 -11.88 21.81
CA ILE A 282 4.99 -13.02 20.97
C ILE A 282 4.18 -14.27 21.35
N VAL A 283 4.11 -14.63 22.63
CA VAL A 283 3.39 -15.84 23.06
C VAL A 283 1.88 -15.76 22.79
N LEU A 284 1.27 -14.58 22.88
CA LEU A 284 -0.14 -14.39 22.51
C LEU A 284 -0.37 -14.65 21.02
N LEU A 285 0.51 -14.13 20.17
CA LEU A 285 0.40 -14.31 18.71
C LEU A 285 0.72 -15.75 18.28
N LEU A 286 1.64 -16.44 18.95
CA LEU A 286 1.93 -17.87 18.73
C LEU A 286 0.73 -18.76 19.08
N LYS A 287 -0.16 -18.29 19.97
CA LYS A 287 -1.42 -18.95 20.35
C LYS A 287 -2.65 -18.38 19.64
N SER A 288 -2.48 -17.50 18.65
CA SER A 288 -3.61 -16.97 17.86
C SER A 288 -4.42 -18.11 17.25
N GLU A 289 -5.74 -18.02 17.21
CA GLU A 289 -6.59 -18.98 16.49
C GLU A 289 -6.30 -18.99 14.97
N ASN A 290 -5.75 -17.90 14.45
CA ASN A 290 -5.41 -17.77 13.03
C ASN A 290 -4.06 -18.44 12.71
N GLU A 291 -4.11 -19.55 11.99
CA GLU A 291 -2.93 -20.32 11.57
C GLU A 291 -1.86 -19.47 10.89
N LYS A 292 -2.25 -18.61 9.93
CA LYS A 292 -1.30 -17.76 9.19
C LYS A 292 -0.57 -16.79 10.11
N ILE A 293 -1.23 -16.30 11.16
CA ILE A 293 -0.60 -15.41 12.14
C ILE A 293 0.40 -16.19 13.00
N ARG A 294 0.02 -17.38 13.49
CA ARG A 294 0.91 -18.25 14.27
C ARG A 294 2.18 -18.60 13.50
N GLU A 295 2.04 -19.02 12.24
CA GLU A 295 3.16 -19.42 11.39
C GLU A 295 4.09 -18.24 11.08
N GLN A 296 3.54 -17.07 10.77
CA GLN A 296 4.34 -15.86 10.51
C GLN A 296 5.14 -15.45 11.75
N VAL A 297 4.54 -15.54 12.93
CA VAL A 297 5.23 -15.20 14.20
C VAL A 297 6.30 -16.24 14.50
N ALA A 298 6.03 -17.51 14.22
CA ALA A 298 7.00 -18.57 14.40
C ALA A 298 8.22 -18.38 13.49
N GLU A 299 8.02 -18.11 12.20
CA GLU A 299 9.09 -17.77 11.26
C GLU A 299 9.91 -16.57 11.77
N LEU A 300 9.23 -15.51 12.23
CA LEU A 300 9.88 -14.33 12.78
C LEU A 300 10.72 -14.62 14.02
N CYS A 301 10.34 -15.57 14.88
CA CYS A 301 11.03 -15.81 16.16
C CYS A 301 12.00 -17.00 16.13
N SER A 302 11.97 -17.84 15.09
CA SER A 302 12.75 -19.08 15.00
C SER A 302 14.26 -18.86 15.12
N HIS A 303 14.75 -17.80 14.49
CA HIS A 303 16.16 -17.41 14.53
C HIS A 303 16.65 -17.08 15.95
N MET A 304 15.76 -16.75 16.88
CA MET A 304 16.13 -16.47 18.28
C MET A 304 16.48 -17.73 19.05
N VAL A 305 15.90 -18.87 18.66
CA VAL A 305 16.20 -20.18 19.24
C VAL A 305 17.37 -20.82 18.49
N ASN A 306 17.35 -20.74 17.17
CA ASN A 306 18.40 -21.29 16.32
C ASN A 306 18.56 -20.51 15.01
N LEU A 307 19.75 -19.96 14.79
CA LEU A 307 20.08 -19.18 13.59
C LEU A 307 20.01 -19.98 12.27
N LYS A 308 20.09 -21.32 12.32
CA LYS A 308 20.08 -22.18 11.14
C LYS A 308 18.68 -22.60 10.70
N ILE A 309 17.66 -22.44 11.56
CA ILE A 309 16.31 -22.92 11.27
C ILE A 309 15.45 -21.75 10.82
N THR A 310 14.85 -21.93 9.64
CA THR A 310 14.00 -20.92 9.01
C THR A 310 12.64 -20.79 9.70
N SER A 311 12.04 -21.90 10.13
CA SER A 311 10.78 -21.89 10.87
C SER A 311 10.66 -23.11 11.78
N LEU A 312 10.52 -22.87 13.08
CA LEU A 312 10.19 -23.84 14.12
C LEU A 312 8.68 -23.91 14.29
N ASN A 313 8.21 -25.03 14.83
CA ASN A 313 6.80 -25.17 15.18
C ASN A 313 6.39 -24.07 16.20
N PRO A 314 5.24 -23.39 16.01
CA PRO A 314 4.78 -22.33 16.93
C PRO A 314 4.68 -22.77 18.40
N GLU A 315 4.33 -24.03 18.65
CA GLU A 315 4.20 -24.59 20.00
C GLU A 315 5.58 -24.78 20.67
N ILE A 316 6.58 -25.24 19.91
CA ILE A 316 7.97 -25.37 20.39
C ILE A 316 8.49 -23.99 20.81
N LEU A 317 8.25 -22.97 19.97
CA LEU A 317 8.63 -21.60 20.28
C LEU A 317 7.89 -21.05 21.50
N PHE A 318 6.60 -21.34 21.62
CA PHE A 318 5.81 -20.92 22.78
C PHE A 318 6.42 -21.46 24.08
N TRP A 319 6.68 -22.76 24.17
CA TRP A 319 7.29 -23.36 25.36
C TRP A 319 8.71 -22.87 25.61
N TRP A 320 9.47 -22.58 24.55
CA TRP A 320 10.79 -21.98 24.68
C TRP A 320 10.71 -20.61 25.36
N PHE A 321 9.79 -19.73 24.96
CA PHE A 321 9.60 -18.45 25.64
C PHE A 321 9.13 -18.62 27.08
N VAL A 322 8.25 -19.58 27.36
CA VAL A 322 7.76 -19.84 28.73
C VAL A 322 8.90 -20.34 29.64
N GLN A 323 9.74 -21.24 29.17
CA GLN A 323 10.86 -21.81 29.94
C GLN A 323 11.96 -20.77 30.22
N TYR A 324 12.32 -19.97 29.22
CA TYR A 324 13.43 -19.02 29.34
C TYR A 324 13.04 -17.66 29.95
N TYR A 325 11.74 -17.33 30.00
CA TYR A 325 11.25 -16.07 30.57
C TYR A 325 10.13 -16.30 31.62
N PRO A 326 10.48 -16.48 32.90
CA PRO A 326 9.51 -16.81 33.96
C PRO A 326 8.36 -15.80 34.15
N GLU A 327 8.55 -14.51 33.82
CA GLU A 327 7.46 -13.54 33.88
C GLU A 327 6.43 -13.69 32.73
N VAL A 328 6.79 -14.40 31.66
CA VAL A 328 5.87 -14.78 30.58
C VAL A 328 4.99 -15.94 31.04
N GLU A 329 5.54 -16.93 31.74
CA GLU A 329 4.78 -18.02 32.36
C GLU A 329 3.68 -17.49 33.31
N LYS A 330 4.06 -16.56 34.20
CA LYS A 330 3.12 -15.87 35.11
C LYS A 330 2.07 -15.02 34.40
N PHE A 331 2.35 -14.59 33.18
CA PHE A 331 1.40 -13.84 32.36
C PHE A 331 0.42 -14.79 31.68
N VAL A 332 0.90 -15.82 31.00
CA VAL A 332 0.12 -16.84 30.31
C VAL A 332 -0.86 -17.55 31.26
N SER A 333 -0.39 -17.94 32.44
CA SER A 333 -1.21 -18.60 33.48
C SER A 333 -2.39 -17.76 34.03
N LYS A 334 -2.42 -16.45 33.77
CA LYS A 334 -3.53 -15.58 34.19
C LYS A 334 -4.66 -15.48 33.17
N TYR A 335 -4.36 -15.73 31.89
CA TYR A 335 -5.31 -15.53 30.79
C TYR A 335 -5.87 -16.83 30.23
N ASP A 336 -5.19 -17.95 30.47
CA ASP A 336 -5.63 -19.26 30.05
C ASP A 336 -5.37 -20.30 31.16
N ASN A 337 -6.36 -21.16 31.38
CA ASN A 337 -6.23 -22.40 32.14
C ASN A 337 -5.40 -23.42 31.34
N PHE A 338 -4.15 -23.11 31.03
CA PHE A 338 -3.22 -24.04 30.35
C PHE A 338 -2.92 -25.31 31.16
N ASN A 339 -3.41 -25.41 32.40
CA ASN A 339 -3.13 -26.54 33.29
C ASN A 339 -4.18 -27.67 33.30
N ASN A 340 -5.33 -27.55 32.63
CA ASN A 340 -6.43 -28.51 32.88
C ASN A 340 -6.83 -29.44 31.74
N ASN A 341 -6.41 -29.21 30.49
CA ASN A 341 -6.73 -30.14 29.40
C ASN A 341 -5.47 -30.64 28.70
N LYS A 342 -4.94 -31.77 29.19
CA LYS A 342 -3.84 -32.54 28.57
C LYS A 342 -4.11 -32.97 27.11
N HIS A 343 -5.30 -32.72 26.58
CA HIS A 343 -5.77 -33.15 25.26
C HIS A 343 -5.65 -32.10 24.15
N THR A 344 -5.22 -30.86 24.44
CA THR A 344 -5.08 -29.78 23.43
C THR A 344 -3.63 -29.49 23.03
N HIS A 345 -2.70 -30.40 23.29
CA HIS A 345 -1.28 -30.24 22.98
C HIS A 345 -0.87 -31.11 21.78
N LEU A 346 0.12 -30.66 21.01
CA LEU A 346 0.58 -31.21 19.72
C LEU A 346 0.43 -32.73 19.57
N PHE A 347 -0.18 -33.14 18.45
CA PHE A 347 -0.11 -34.50 17.94
C PHE A 347 1.30 -34.81 17.42
N ASP A 348 1.86 -35.94 17.83
CA ASP A 348 2.98 -36.56 17.13
C ASP A 348 2.46 -37.13 15.80
N ALA A 349 2.96 -36.63 14.67
CA ALA A 349 2.57 -37.06 13.34
C ALA A 349 3.06 -38.49 12.99
N CYS A 350 3.95 -39.06 13.80
CA CYS A 350 4.46 -40.43 13.67
C CYS A 350 3.82 -41.41 14.66
N ALA A 351 2.83 -40.99 15.45
CA ALA A 351 2.12 -41.85 16.38
C ALA A 351 1.29 -42.91 15.63
N SER A 352 1.53 -44.18 15.95
CA SER A 352 0.81 -45.35 15.44
C SER A 352 -0.65 -45.33 15.88
N ASN A 353 -0.93 -44.69 17.02
CA ASN A 353 -2.27 -44.50 17.55
C ASN A 353 -2.41 -43.13 18.24
N PRO A 354 -2.99 -42.11 17.57
CA PRO A 354 -3.06 -40.74 18.06
C PRO A 354 -3.87 -40.56 19.35
N TYR A 355 -4.65 -41.55 19.80
CA TYR A 355 -5.41 -41.50 21.06
C TYR A 355 -4.70 -42.16 22.26
N ASN A 356 -3.65 -42.95 22.02
CA ASN A 356 -2.93 -43.70 23.06
C ASN A 356 -1.48 -43.20 23.27
N GLU A 357 -0.90 -42.55 22.27
CA GLU A 357 0.49 -42.07 22.24
C GLU A 357 0.58 -40.54 22.34
N ALA A 358 -0.39 -39.90 23.00
CA ALA A 358 -0.35 -38.46 23.28
C ALA A 358 0.68 -38.18 24.39
N ILE A 359 1.97 -38.32 24.08
CA ILE A 359 3.04 -37.71 24.87
C ILE A 359 3.13 -36.27 24.37
N PRO A 360 2.67 -35.28 25.16
CA PRO A 360 2.79 -33.90 24.76
C PRO A 360 4.29 -33.59 24.65
N ILE A 361 4.68 -32.75 23.69
CA ILE A 361 5.95 -32.02 23.83
C ILE A 361 5.76 -31.00 24.95
N CYS A 362 5.83 -31.48 26.20
CA CYS A 362 5.93 -30.65 27.39
C CYS A 362 7.28 -29.94 27.41
N ASN A 363 7.40 -28.91 28.25
CA ASN A 363 8.66 -28.30 28.67
C ASN A 363 9.76 -29.36 28.98
N GLU A 364 9.34 -30.50 29.51
CA GLU A 364 10.20 -31.66 29.84
C GLU A 364 11.01 -32.21 28.65
N TYR A 365 10.49 -32.15 27.41
CA TYR A 365 11.17 -32.62 26.20
C TYR A 365 11.82 -31.51 25.39
N LEU A 366 11.57 -30.24 25.75
CA LEU A 366 12.06 -29.09 25.00
C LEU A 366 13.59 -29.09 24.91
N ASN A 367 14.29 -29.41 26.00
CA ASN A 367 15.75 -29.51 26.01
C ASN A 367 16.27 -30.55 24.99
N SER A 368 15.60 -31.71 24.86
CA SER A 368 15.97 -32.75 23.90
C SER A 368 15.67 -32.33 22.46
N VAL A 369 14.55 -31.65 22.21
CA VAL A 369 14.21 -31.11 20.89
C VAL A 369 15.20 -30.00 20.48
N LEU A 370 15.54 -29.10 21.41
CA LEU A 370 16.52 -28.04 21.17
C LEU A 370 17.90 -28.62 20.82
N GLN A 371 18.33 -29.67 21.53
CA GLN A 371 19.58 -30.40 21.23
C GLN A 371 19.58 -31.06 19.84
N LEU A 372 18.43 -31.52 19.35
CA LEU A 372 18.31 -32.09 17.99
C LEU A 372 18.35 -31.01 16.90
N THR A 373 17.99 -29.77 17.27
CA THR A 373 17.95 -28.65 16.33
C THR A 373 19.24 -27.86 16.24
N SER A 374 20.04 -27.78 17.32
CA SER A 374 21.33 -27.07 17.41
C SER A 374 22.42 -27.64 16.51
#